data_AF-A0AAV5SUR9-F1
#
_entry.id   AF-A0AAV5SUR9-F1
#
_cell.length_a   1.000
_cell.length_b   1.000
_cell.length_c   1.000
_cell.angle_alpha   90.00
_cell.angle_beta   90.00
_cell.angle_gamma   90.00
#
_symmetry.space_group_name_H-M   'P 1'
#
loop_
_entity.id
_entity.type
_entity.pdbx_description
1 polymer ?
#
loop_
_entity_poly.entity_id
_entity_poly.type
_entity_poly.pdbx_seq_one_letter_code
_entity_poly.pdbx_strand_id
1 'polypeptide(L)'
;ELNFNALKDFMTRVHPNYALRDFYLTGQSYAGFYIPWLSRRLLRGIQSGDMKNTNFRGFTESGIVAGAALAHLTYGTIPQKYTDVIFRAWQKVQKGEELDLNMWDHDL
;
A
#
# COMPACT_ATOMS: atom_id res chain seq x y z
N GLU A 1 13.57 0.85 -0.97
CA GLU A 1 14.03 1.86 -0.01
C GLU A 1 14.27 3.24 -0.62
N LEU A 2 14.81 3.33 -1.84
CA LEU A 2 15.11 4.59 -2.54
C LEU A 2 13.99 5.65 -2.48
N ASN A 3 12.75 5.28 -2.83
CA ASN A 3 11.63 6.23 -2.84
C ASN A 3 11.28 6.78 -1.45
N PHE A 4 11.36 5.95 -0.41
CA PHE A 4 11.13 6.40 0.97
C PHE A 4 12.23 7.36 1.41
N ASN A 5 13.49 7.04 1.13
CA ASN A 5 14.62 7.91 1.48
C ASN A 5 14.58 9.22 0.70
N ALA A 6 14.20 9.20 -0.58
CA ALA A 6 14.02 10.40 -1.38
C ALA A 6 12.92 11.31 -0.80
N LEU A 7 11.78 10.75 -0.39
CA LEU A 7 10.72 11.54 0.23
C LEU A 7 11.13 12.10 1.60
N LYS A 8 11.84 11.30 2.40
CA LYS A 8 12.41 11.74 3.68
C LYS A 8 13.39 12.89 3.49
N ASP A 9 14.32 12.77 2.55
CA ASP A 9 15.30 13.81 2.25
C ASP A 9 14.64 15.07 1.70
N PHE A 10 13.63 14.91 0.83
CA PHE A 10 12.82 16.02 0.32
C PHE A 10 12.16 16.82 1.45
N MET A 11 11.52 16.15 2.40
CA MET A 11 10.80 16.82 3.49
C MET A 11 11.68 17.28 4.65
N THR A 12 12.90 16.77 4.78
CA THR A 12 13.80 17.15 5.90
C THR A 12 14.90 18.11 5.50
N ARG A 13 15.45 17.98 4.28
CA ARG A 13 16.61 18.76 3.83
C ARG A 13 16.29 19.70 2.67
N VAL A 14 15.62 19.21 1.63
CA VAL A 14 15.45 20.00 0.39
C VAL A 14 14.35 21.05 0.53
N HIS A 15 13.20 20.67 1.10
CA HIS A 15 12.06 21.55 1.31
C HIS A 15 11.43 21.33 2.69
N PRO A 16 12.12 21.72 3.78
CA PRO A 16 11.66 21.51 5.16
C PRO A 16 10.30 22.16 5.47
N ASN A 17 9.89 23.18 4.70
CA ASN A 17 8.60 23.85 4.85
C ASN A 17 7.38 22.94 4.58
N TYR A 18 7.58 21.76 3.97
CA TYR A 18 6.52 20.76 3.76
C TYR A 18 6.49 19.67 4.84
N ALA A 19 7.42 19.68 5.81
CA ALA A 19 7.55 18.62 6.82
C ALA A 19 6.31 18.43 7.72
N LEU A 20 5.46 19.45 7.83
CA LEU A 20 4.25 19.43 8.64
C LEU A 20 2.97 19.55 7.80
N ARG A 21 3.07 19.53 6.47
CA ARG A 21 1.88 19.62 5.63
C ARG A 21 1.27 18.25 5.42
N ASP A 22 -0.05 18.24 5.29
CA ASP A 22 -0.78 17.10 4.75
C ASP A 22 -0.20 16.71 3.39
N PHE A 23 0.02 15.41 3.21
CA PHE A 23 0.51 14.90 1.95
C PHE A 23 -0.19 13.60 1.56
N TYR A 24 -0.24 13.39 0.24
CA TYR A 24 -0.92 12.29 -0.41
C TYR A 24 0.02 11.65 -1.42
N LEU A 25 -0.10 10.34 -1.59
CA LEU A 25 0.56 9.65 -2.70
C LEU A 25 -0.42 9.43 -3.83
N THR A 26 -0.01 9.74 -5.06
CA THR A 26 -0.82 9.49 -6.25
C THR A 26 0.04 8.75 -7.26
N GLY A 27 -0.54 7.85 -8.05
CA GLY A 27 0.19 7.23 -9.15
C GLY A 27 -0.68 6.54 -10.18
N GLN A 28 -0.11 6.25 -11.35
CA GLN A 28 -0.80 5.61 -12.46
C GLN A 28 -0.11 4.34 -12.95
N SER A 29 -0.86 3.42 -13.56
CA SER A 29 -0.34 2.20 -14.21
C SER A 29 0.33 1.25 -13.20
N TYR A 30 1.63 0.95 -13.35
CA TYR A 30 2.39 0.09 -12.42
C TYR A 30 2.49 0.68 -11.00
N ALA A 31 2.13 1.96 -10.83
CA ALA A 31 1.96 2.56 -9.52
C ALA A 31 0.97 1.80 -8.62
N GLY A 32 0.05 1.00 -9.19
CA GLY A 32 -0.81 0.12 -8.39
C GLY A 32 -0.08 -0.94 -7.55
N PHE A 33 1.21 -1.21 -7.85
CA PHE A 33 2.07 -2.00 -6.97
C PHE A 33 2.92 -1.12 -6.05
N TYR A 34 3.50 -0.05 -6.60
CA TYR A 34 4.44 0.79 -5.88
C TYR A 34 3.79 1.67 -4.80
N ILE A 35 2.59 2.18 -5.04
CA ILE A 35 1.91 3.11 -4.13
C ILE A 35 1.47 2.40 -2.85
N PRO A 36 0.81 1.23 -2.89
CA PRO A 36 0.50 0.48 -1.66
C PRO A 36 1.76 0.06 -0.90
N TRP A 37 2.79 -0.40 -1.62
CA TRP A 37 4.07 -0.81 -1.01
C TRP A 37 4.77 0.36 -0.31
N LEU A 38 4.86 1.51 -0.97
CA LEU A 38 5.47 2.72 -0.40
C LEU A 38 4.63 3.25 0.76
N SER A 39 3.30 3.23 0.66
CA SER A 39 2.39 3.64 1.74
C SER A 39 2.61 2.79 2.99
N ARG A 40 2.76 1.46 2.86
CA ARG A 40 3.10 0.58 3.99
C ARG A 40 4.44 0.94 4.62
N ARG A 41 5.48 1.21 3.81
CA ARG A 41 6.80 1.61 4.33
C ARG A 41 6.77 2.98 5.01
N LEU A 42 5.95 3.91 4.52
CA LEU A 42 5.73 5.22 5.13
C LEU A 42 5.07 5.11 6.49
N LEU A 43 3.98 4.35 6.61
CA LEU A 43 3.31 4.11 7.88
C LEU A 43 4.28 3.53 8.92
N ARG A 44 5.09 2.53 8.53
CA ARG A 44 6.14 1.99 9.40
C ARG A 44 7.18 3.04 9.80
N GLY A 45 7.60 3.89 8.86
CA GLY A 45 8.56 4.96 9.14
C GLY A 45 8.01 6.05 10.05
N ILE A 46 6.71 6.36 9.94
CA ILE A 46 6.00 7.27 10.84
C ILE A 46 5.93 6.66 12.24
N GLN A 47 5.52 5.39 12.36
CA GLN A 47 5.43 4.66 13.62
C GLN A 47 6.79 4.54 14.33
N SER A 48 7.88 4.35 13.59
CA SER A 48 9.23 4.25 14.16
C SER A 48 9.92 5.60 14.39
N GLY A 49 9.29 6.73 14.01
CA GLY A 49 9.88 8.06 14.08
C GLY A 49 10.97 8.37 13.03
N ASP A 50 11.20 7.48 12.05
CA ASP A 50 12.16 7.68 10.95
C ASP A 50 11.64 8.73 9.94
N MET A 51 10.32 8.82 9.78
CA MET A 51 9.66 9.86 8.98
C MET A 51 9.16 10.99 9.87
N LYS A 52 9.75 12.19 9.71
CA LYS A 52 9.35 13.37 10.51
C LYS A 52 7.95 13.90 10.17
N ASN A 53 7.53 13.79 8.90
CA ASN A 53 6.18 14.18 8.51
C ASN A 53 5.20 13.06 8.86
N THR A 54 4.37 13.29 9.86
CA THR A 54 3.33 12.36 10.33
C THR A 54 1.96 12.59 9.68
N ASN A 55 1.81 13.64 8.87
CA ASN A 55 0.56 14.06 8.24
C ASN A 55 0.29 13.34 6.90
N PHE A 56 0.56 12.03 6.86
CA PHE A 56 0.17 11.21 5.71
C PHE A 56 -1.33 10.96 5.75
N ARG A 57 -2.06 11.47 4.74
CA ARG A 57 -3.53 11.40 4.72
C ARG A 57 -4.08 10.27 3.87
N GLY A 58 -3.26 9.71 2.99
CA GLY A 58 -3.62 8.54 2.21
C GLY A 58 -3.03 8.57 0.82
N PHE A 59 -3.52 7.66 -0.01
CA PHE A 59 -3.06 7.52 -1.38
C PHE A 59 -4.22 7.25 -2.34
N THR A 60 -4.00 7.57 -3.59
CA THR A 60 -4.84 7.14 -4.70
C THR A 60 -3.99 6.53 -5.79
N GLU A 61 -4.53 5.52 -6.45
CA GLU A 61 -3.94 4.92 -7.62
C GLU A 61 -4.97 4.91 -8.73
N SER A 62 -4.52 5.22 -9.94
CA SER A 62 -5.32 5.08 -11.14
C SER A 62 -4.65 4.07 -12.04
N GLY A 63 -5.09 2.81 -12.03
CA GLY A 63 -4.38 1.81 -12.83
C GLY A 63 -4.88 0.38 -12.71
N ILE A 64 -4.59 -0.35 -13.78
CA ILE A 64 -4.99 -1.72 -14.07
C ILE A 64 -4.62 -2.76 -13.00
N VAL A 65 -3.78 -2.49 -11.99
CA VAL A 65 -3.25 -3.55 -11.11
C VAL A 65 -4.33 -4.29 -10.32
N ALA A 66 -5.33 -3.60 -9.76
CA ALA A 66 -6.47 -4.28 -9.13
C ALA A 66 -7.25 -5.14 -10.15
N GLY A 67 -7.47 -4.59 -11.35
CA GLY A 67 -8.12 -5.31 -12.46
C GLY A 67 -7.27 -6.45 -13.06
N ALA A 68 -5.95 -6.34 -13.06
CA ALA A 68 -5.01 -7.31 -13.58
C ALA A 68 -4.77 -8.42 -12.57
N ALA A 69 -4.71 -8.12 -11.27
CA ALA A 69 -4.75 -9.13 -10.23
C ALA A 69 -6.06 -9.94 -10.34
N LEU A 70 -7.20 -9.26 -10.51
CA LEU A 70 -8.48 -9.93 -10.77
C LEU A 70 -8.46 -10.76 -12.07
N ALA A 71 -7.85 -10.23 -13.13
CA ALA A 71 -7.70 -10.95 -14.39
C ALA A 71 -6.81 -12.20 -14.23
N HIS A 72 -5.65 -12.08 -13.57
CA HIS A 72 -4.74 -13.20 -13.31
C HIS A 72 -5.34 -14.25 -12.35
N LEU A 73 -6.15 -13.82 -11.38
CA LEU A 73 -6.98 -14.72 -10.56
C LEU A 73 -7.96 -15.50 -11.46
N THR A 74 -8.64 -14.82 -12.37
CA THR A 74 -9.60 -15.42 -13.31
C THR A 74 -8.93 -16.36 -14.32
N TYR A 75 -7.69 -16.04 -14.75
CA TYR A 75 -6.91 -16.88 -15.66
C TYR A 75 -6.18 -18.05 -14.98
N GLY A 76 -6.31 -18.22 -13.66
CA GLY A 76 -5.71 -19.35 -12.93
C GLY A 76 -4.18 -19.29 -12.83
N THR A 77 -3.57 -18.13 -13.06
CA THR A 77 -2.10 -17.97 -13.00
C THR A 77 -1.57 -17.77 -11.59
N ILE A 78 -2.47 -17.62 -10.60
CA ILE A 78 -2.14 -17.51 -9.18
C ILE A 78 -2.50 -18.85 -8.51
N PRO A 79 -1.57 -19.48 -7.75
CA PRO A 79 -1.86 -20.72 -7.04
C PRO A 79 -3.10 -20.61 -6.15
N GLN A 80 -3.95 -21.63 -6.18
CA GLN A 80 -5.26 -21.65 -5.51
C GLN A 80 -5.20 -21.22 -4.04
N LYS A 81 -4.16 -21.64 -3.30
CA LYS A 81 -4.00 -21.28 -1.89
C LYS A 81 -3.98 -19.76 -1.62
N TYR A 82 -3.44 -18.96 -2.55
CA TYR A 82 -3.44 -17.51 -2.42
C TYR A 82 -4.76 -16.89 -2.89
N THR A 83 -5.37 -17.47 -3.93
CA THR A 83 -6.68 -17.08 -4.43
C THR A 83 -7.76 -17.23 -3.37
N ASP A 84 -7.71 -18.31 -2.59
CA ASP A 84 -8.67 -18.58 -1.50
C ASP A 84 -8.57 -17.56 -0.37
N VAL A 85 -7.34 -17.15 0.01
CA VAL A 85 -7.12 -16.09 1.00
C VAL A 85 -7.69 -14.75 0.51
N ILE A 86 -7.39 -14.38 -0.73
CA ILE A 86 -7.89 -13.13 -1.34
C ILE A 86 -9.43 -13.14 -1.43
N PHE A 87 -10.02 -14.25 -1.85
CA PHE A 87 -11.48 -14.36 -1.99
C PHE A 87 -12.19 -14.28 -0.64
N ARG A 88 -11.66 -14.95 0.39
CA ARG A 88 -12.20 -14.87 1.76
C ARG A 88 -12.09 -13.45 2.32
N ALA A 89 -10.95 -12.79 2.11
CA ALA A 89 -10.78 -11.39 2.50
C ALA A 89 -11.81 -10.49 1.80
N TRP A 90 -12.00 -10.66 0.48
CA TRP A 90 -13.00 -9.91 -0.29
C TRP A 90 -14.42 -10.08 0.26
N GLN A 91 -14.83 -11.31 0.57
CA GLN A 91 -16.15 -11.58 1.15
C GLN A 91 -16.37 -10.90 2.50
N LYS A 92 -15.33 -10.83 3.35
CA LYS A 92 -15.39 -10.12 4.64
C LYS A 92 -15.60 -8.62 4.45
N VAL A 93 -14.84 -8.00 3.53
CA VAL A 93 -15.00 -6.58 3.18
C VAL A 93 -16.41 -6.28 2.70
N GLN A 94 -16.98 -7.13 1.83
CA GLN A 94 -18.35 -6.95 1.33
C GLN A 94 -19.41 -7.00 2.45
N LYS A 95 -19.11 -7.66 3.56
CA LYS A 95 -19.99 -7.74 4.75
C LYS A 95 -19.70 -6.64 5.78
N GLY A 96 -18.71 -5.79 5.53
CA GLY A 96 -18.26 -4.76 6.50
C GLY A 96 -17.50 -5.35 7.69
N GLU A 97 -16.98 -6.57 7.58
CA GLU A 97 -16.20 -7.21 8.63
C GLU A 97 -14.74 -6.72 8.61
N GLU A 98 -14.10 -6.67 9.78
CA GLU A 98 -12.67 -6.36 9.89
C GLU A 98 -11.80 -7.47 9.28
N LEU A 99 -10.70 -7.05 8.64
CA LEU A 99 -9.73 -7.96 8.06
C LEU A 99 -8.64 -8.30 9.09
N ASP A 100 -8.40 -9.60 9.27
CA ASP A 100 -7.23 -10.08 10.00
C ASP A 100 -5.97 -9.88 9.14
N LEU A 101 -5.10 -8.96 9.54
CA LEU A 101 -3.90 -8.62 8.79
C LEU A 101 -2.85 -9.75 8.77
N ASN A 102 -3.01 -10.80 9.61
CA ASN A 102 -2.14 -11.97 9.67
C ASN A 102 -2.68 -13.17 8.86
N MET A 103 -3.78 -12.99 8.10
CA MET A 103 -4.38 -14.07 7.30
C MET A 103 -3.46 -14.71 6.25
N TRP A 104 -2.31 -14.08 5.99
CA TRP A 104 -1.29 -14.56 5.06
C TRP A 104 -0.26 -15.50 5.71
N ASP A 105 -0.13 -15.46 7.04
CA ASP A 105 0.92 -16.17 7.79
C ASP A 105 0.46 -17.56 8.26
N HIS A 106 -0.84 -17.87 8.20
CA HIS A 106 -1.42 -19.14 8.68
C HIS A 106 -1.52 -20.25 7.61
N ASP A 107 -1.40 -19.92 6.33
CA ASP A 107 -1.60 -20.83 5.18
C ASP A 107 -0.30 -21.10 4.37
N LEU A 108 0.87 -20.77 4.94
CA LEU A 108 2.23 -21.01 4.37
C LEU A 108 3.05 -21.96 5.24
#